data_AF-A0A914XGV2-F1
#
_entry.id   AF-A0A914XGV2-F1
#
_cell.length_a   1.000
_cell.length_b   1.000
_cell.length_c   1.000
_cell.angle_alpha   90.00
_cell.angle_beta   90.00
_cell.angle_gamma   90.00
#
_symmetry.space_group_name_H-M   'P 1'
#
loop_
_entity.id
_entity.type
_entity.pdbx_description
1 polymer ?
#
loop_
_entity_poly.entity_id
_entity_poly.type
_entity_poly.pdbx_seq_one_letter_code
_entity_poly.pdbx_strand_id
1 'polypeptide(L)'
;MAPKEALLHGGLTPLPILDHVPKPIEVHRRRTFVTCGLLLLAWIANDVALAWIHERVPRGVPPLPDLWFNFFPELTGAIYITEYLMIAVMANAIIVIICHQHRWVVARRVLFITALCYGYRALCITLIQVPVPSVHTYCAPKSESADFGVVAKRVFGMFSSAGIESLRQRVLCGDLIVSGHTLSLFIGEMTFKQYAPKKLNWLSYVLTGCSIAGIICILLARKHYTIDVVLGYYLATRTFWSYHSLVQVLNFGTAEFDKSLLARTFWAPIVKYLEADAPPPSMFVNRLQWPSACPQLLRRKCAY
;
A
#
# COMPACT_ATOMS: atom_id res chain seq x y z
N MET A 1 -70.53 -41.25 -39.53
CA MET A 1 -69.09 -41.56 -39.40
C MET A 1 -68.40 -40.33 -38.84
N ALA A 2 -67.87 -40.44 -37.63
CA ALA A 2 -66.83 -39.57 -37.08
C ALA A 2 -65.49 -39.88 -37.82
N PRO A 3 -64.37 -39.12 -37.67
CA PRO A 3 -63.96 -38.44 -36.45
C PRO A 3 -63.43 -36.99 -36.56
N LYS A 4 -63.35 -36.38 -35.38
CA LYS A 4 -62.70 -35.12 -35.01
C LYS A 4 -61.20 -35.35 -34.76
N GLU A 5 -60.34 -34.44 -35.19
CA GLU A 5 -58.98 -34.18 -34.65
C GLU A 5 -58.76 -32.65 -34.75
N ALA A 6 -58.68 -31.87 -33.67
CA ALA A 6 -57.70 -31.78 -32.58
C ALA A 6 -56.44 -30.97 -32.95
N LEU A 7 -56.24 -29.90 -32.17
CA LEU A 7 -54.97 -29.22 -31.83
C LEU A 7 -54.33 -28.29 -32.86
N LEU A 8 -54.38 -26.97 -32.57
CA LEU A 8 -53.22 -26.08 -32.52
C LEU A 8 -53.62 -24.74 -31.85
N HIS A 9 -53.89 -24.80 -30.54
CA HIS A 9 -53.72 -23.62 -29.68
C HIS A 9 -52.21 -23.48 -29.41
N GLY A 10 -51.51 -22.75 -30.29
CA GLY A 10 -50.14 -22.31 -30.05
C GLY A 10 -50.13 -21.22 -28.97
N GLY A 11 -50.23 -21.62 -27.71
CA GLY A 11 -49.95 -20.74 -26.59
C GLY A 11 -48.48 -20.32 -26.63
N LEU A 12 -48.21 -19.02 -26.80
CA LEU A 12 -46.92 -18.45 -26.41
C LEU A 12 -46.74 -18.74 -24.92
N THR A 13 -45.88 -19.69 -24.59
CA THR A 13 -45.30 -19.76 -23.25
C THR A 13 -44.49 -18.48 -23.06
N PRO A 14 -44.77 -17.66 -22.03
CA PRO A 14 -43.87 -16.57 -21.70
C PRO A 14 -42.54 -17.20 -21.30
N LEU A 15 -41.47 -16.83 -22.01
CA LEU A 15 -40.10 -17.05 -21.53
C LEU A 15 -40.05 -16.59 -20.07
N PRO A 16 -39.54 -17.40 -19.13
CA PRO A 16 -39.34 -16.92 -17.79
C PRO A 16 -38.32 -15.79 -17.87
N ILE A 17 -38.80 -14.56 -17.71
CA ILE A 17 -37.95 -13.41 -17.42
C ILE A 17 -37.33 -13.74 -16.08
N LEU A 18 -36.12 -14.28 -16.14
CA LEU A 18 -35.28 -14.51 -14.97
C LEU A 18 -34.81 -13.12 -14.53
N ASP A 19 -35.70 -12.38 -13.87
CA ASP A 19 -35.35 -11.22 -13.05
C ASP A 19 -34.58 -11.75 -11.83
N HIS A 20 -33.40 -12.31 -12.06
CA HIS A 20 -32.36 -12.34 -11.06
C HIS A 20 -31.88 -10.91 -10.90
N VAL A 21 -32.68 -10.11 -10.20
CA VAL A 21 -32.17 -8.95 -9.47
C VAL A 21 -31.01 -9.48 -8.64
N PRO A 22 -29.75 -9.16 -8.98
CA PRO A 22 -28.63 -9.68 -8.22
C PRO A 22 -28.83 -9.24 -6.78
N LYS A 23 -28.84 -10.18 -5.84
CA LYS A 23 -28.91 -9.82 -4.42
C LYS A 23 -27.85 -8.76 -4.14
N PRO A 24 -28.17 -7.67 -3.44
CA PRO A 24 -27.19 -6.65 -3.13
C PRO A 24 -26.01 -7.31 -2.41
N ILE A 25 -24.82 -7.16 -2.98
CA ILE A 25 -23.60 -7.78 -2.44
C ILE A 25 -23.28 -7.04 -1.13
N GLU A 26 -23.54 -7.69 0.00
CA GLU A 26 -23.20 -7.16 1.30
C GLU A 26 -21.69 -7.30 1.57
N VAL A 27 -21.00 -6.16 1.60
CA VAL A 27 -19.57 -6.11 1.89
C VAL A 27 -19.34 -6.13 3.40
N HIS A 28 -18.68 -7.17 3.88
CA HIS A 28 -18.40 -7.40 5.29
C HIS A 28 -17.17 -6.60 5.74
N ARG A 29 -17.35 -5.71 6.72
CA ARG A 29 -16.28 -4.87 7.26
C ARG A 29 -15.19 -5.66 8.00
N ARG A 30 -15.51 -6.84 8.53
CA ARG A 30 -14.59 -7.73 9.27
C ARG A 30 -13.28 -7.97 8.52
N ARG A 31 -13.34 -8.16 7.20
CA ARG A 31 -12.16 -8.40 6.35
C ARG A 31 -11.21 -7.21 6.32
N THR A 32 -11.76 -5.99 6.36
CA THR A 32 -10.96 -4.77 6.46
C THR A 32 -10.26 -4.69 7.81
N PHE A 33 -10.96 -5.02 8.91
CA PHE A 33 -10.34 -5.05 10.24
C PHE A 33 -9.21 -6.08 10.35
N VAL A 34 -9.33 -7.24 9.69
CA VAL A 34 -8.22 -8.21 9.59
C VAL A 34 -7.01 -7.57 8.91
N THR A 35 -7.19 -6.89 7.78
CA THR A 35 -6.08 -6.21 7.09
C THR A 35 -5.50 -5.03 7.87
N CYS A 36 -6.32 -4.32 8.65
CA CYS A 36 -5.83 -3.31 9.59
C CYS A 36 -4.94 -3.94 10.67
N GLY A 37 -5.34 -5.09 11.22
CA GLY A 37 -4.54 -5.84 12.18
C GLY A 37 -3.20 -6.32 11.61
N LEU A 38 -3.21 -6.81 10.36
CA LEU A 38 -1.98 -7.20 9.66
C LEU A 38 -1.05 -6.00 9.43
N LEU A 39 -1.59 -4.84 9.03
CA LEU A 39 -0.80 -3.63 8.87
C LEU A 39 -0.21 -3.15 10.20
N LEU A 40 -1.00 -3.17 11.28
CA LEU A 40 -0.53 -2.80 12.62
C LEU A 40 0.60 -3.73 13.08
N LEU A 41 0.46 -5.04 12.86
CA LEU A 41 1.51 -6.01 13.18
C LEU A 41 2.78 -5.74 12.36
N ALA A 42 2.64 -5.48 11.06
CA ALA A 42 3.77 -5.15 10.19
C ALA A 42 4.47 -3.86 10.65
N TRP A 43 3.69 -2.84 11.06
CA TRP A 43 4.25 -1.61 11.59
C TRP A 43 5.03 -1.84 12.89
N ILE A 44 4.44 -2.52 13.88
CA ILE A 44 5.13 -2.88 15.12
C ILE A 44 6.41 -3.67 14.82
N ALA A 45 6.36 -4.63 13.88
CA ALA A 45 7.53 -5.40 13.48
C ALA A 45 8.64 -4.53 12.89
N ASN A 46 8.31 -3.49 12.11
CA ASN A 46 9.31 -2.54 11.61
C ASN A 46 9.92 -1.71 12.74
N ASP A 47 9.12 -1.20 13.67
CA ASP A 47 9.62 -0.40 14.79
C ASP A 47 10.54 -1.23 15.70
N VAL A 48 10.17 -2.48 15.98
CA VAL A 48 11.00 -3.44 16.72
C VAL A 48 12.28 -3.77 15.95
N ALA A 49 12.20 -4.02 14.65
CA ALA A 49 13.36 -4.30 13.81
C ALA A 49 14.36 -3.13 13.80
N LEU A 50 13.86 -1.88 13.65
CA LEU A 50 14.68 -0.67 13.70
C LEU A 50 15.33 -0.49 15.08
N ALA A 51 14.59 -0.68 16.16
CA ALA A 51 15.14 -0.63 17.51
C ALA A 51 16.23 -1.68 17.74
N TRP A 52 16.02 -2.90 17.26
CA TRP A 52 16.97 -4.01 17.35
C TRP A 52 18.29 -3.76 16.61
N ILE A 53 18.21 -3.09 15.45
CA ILE A 53 19.35 -2.85 14.57
C ILE A 53 20.12 -1.61 14.96
N HIS A 54 19.45 -0.61 15.54
CA HIS A 54 20.13 0.57 16.04
C HIS A 54 21.31 0.24 16.98
N GLU A 55 21.17 -0.83 17.77
CA GLU A 55 22.21 -1.31 18.68
C GLU A 55 23.33 -2.07 17.95
N ARG A 56 23.07 -2.61 16.75
CA ARG A 56 23.99 -3.47 15.99
C ARG A 56 24.65 -2.80 14.79
N VAL A 57 24.13 -1.64 14.36
CA VAL A 57 24.66 -0.92 13.21
C VAL A 57 26.16 -0.64 13.42
N PRO A 58 27.02 -0.95 12.42
CA PRO A 58 28.43 -0.59 12.46
C PRO A 58 28.58 0.94 12.56
N ARG A 59 29.33 1.41 13.57
CA ARG A 59 29.66 2.83 13.75
C ARG A 59 31.13 3.06 13.45
N GLY A 60 31.48 4.22 12.91
CA GLY A 60 32.87 4.56 12.57
C GLY A 60 33.41 3.87 11.32
N VAL A 61 32.54 3.27 10.50
CA VAL A 61 32.87 2.73 9.18
C VAL A 61 32.35 3.69 8.11
N PRO A 62 33.13 4.00 7.06
CA PRO A 62 32.63 4.84 5.97
C PRO A 62 31.44 4.21 5.24
N PRO A 63 30.60 5.01 4.57
CA PRO A 63 29.53 4.52 3.72
C PRO A 63 30.03 3.52 2.67
N LEU A 64 29.16 2.59 2.29
CA LEU A 64 29.45 1.69 1.16
C LEU A 64 29.54 2.49 -0.15
N PRO A 65 30.36 2.03 -1.11
CA PRO A 65 30.43 2.67 -2.42
C PRO A 65 29.07 2.53 -3.13
N ASP A 66 28.44 3.67 -3.39
CA ASP A 66 27.18 3.77 -4.13
C ASP A 66 27.41 4.63 -5.37
N LEU A 67 26.92 4.15 -6.51
CA LEU A 67 27.10 4.82 -7.80
C LEU A 67 26.53 6.26 -7.77
N TRP A 68 25.40 6.47 -7.10
CA TRP A 68 24.78 7.80 -7.01
C TRP A 68 25.65 8.78 -6.21
N PHE A 69 26.28 8.31 -5.13
CA PHE A 69 27.09 9.17 -4.25
C PHE A 69 28.36 9.67 -4.92
N ASN A 70 28.82 9.00 -5.99
CA ASN A 70 29.96 9.44 -6.79
C ASN A 70 29.60 10.56 -7.76
N PHE A 71 28.34 10.64 -8.22
CA PHE A 71 27.90 11.63 -9.20
C PHE A 71 27.27 12.87 -8.57
N PHE A 72 26.62 12.72 -7.42
CA PHE A 72 25.83 13.78 -6.81
C PHE A 72 26.30 14.15 -5.39
N PRO A 73 26.31 15.46 -5.05
CA PRO A 73 26.67 15.91 -3.72
C PRO A 73 25.58 15.57 -2.71
N GLU A 74 25.96 15.54 -1.43
CA GLU A 74 25.03 15.39 -0.32
C GLU A 74 24.31 16.71 -0.03
N LEU A 75 22.98 16.66 0.03
CA LEU A 75 22.11 17.76 0.43
C LEU A 75 21.19 17.29 1.56
N THR A 76 21.67 17.36 2.81
CA THR A 76 21.00 16.83 4.00
C THR A 76 19.56 17.32 4.17
N GLY A 77 19.27 18.58 3.79
CA GLY A 77 17.93 19.18 3.85
C GLY A 77 16.92 18.62 2.83
N ALA A 78 17.37 17.89 1.82
CA ALA A 78 16.47 17.36 0.77
C ALA A 78 15.46 16.33 1.31
N ILE A 79 15.73 15.69 2.46
CA ILE A 79 14.80 14.74 3.09
C ILE A 79 13.46 15.38 3.44
N TYR A 80 13.44 16.65 3.85
CA TYR A 80 12.19 17.33 4.19
C TYR A 80 11.29 17.46 2.96
N ILE A 81 11.86 17.71 1.77
CA ILE A 81 11.11 17.78 0.51
C ILE A 81 10.46 16.42 0.22
N THR A 82 11.23 15.33 0.34
CA THR A 82 10.69 13.97 0.21
C THR A 82 9.51 13.75 1.14
N GLU A 83 9.62 14.13 2.41
CA GLU A 83 8.56 13.89 3.38
C GLU A 83 7.29 14.66 3.07
N TYR A 84 7.40 15.93 2.66
CA TYR A 84 6.23 16.70 2.22
C TYR A 84 5.57 16.08 0.98
N LEU A 85 6.38 15.66 -0.01
CA LEU A 85 5.87 14.98 -1.20
C LEU A 85 5.21 13.65 -0.84
N MET A 86 5.81 12.87 0.06
CA MET A 86 5.26 11.61 0.55
C MET A 86 3.94 11.81 1.27
N ILE A 87 3.85 12.78 2.18
CA ILE A 87 2.60 13.12 2.88
C ILE A 87 1.54 13.51 1.86
N ALA A 88 1.87 14.33 0.85
CA ALA A 88 0.93 14.73 -0.19
C ALA A 88 0.43 13.54 -1.03
N VAL A 89 1.32 12.63 -1.45
CA VAL A 89 0.96 11.42 -2.21
C VAL A 89 0.09 10.48 -1.37
N MET A 90 0.48 10.24 -0.11
CA MET A 90 -0.27 9.39 0.82
C MET A 90 -1.64 9.99 1.16
N ALA A 91 -1.74 11.30 1.35
CA ALA A 91 -3.01 11.98 1.58
C ALA A 91 -3.96 11.80 0.40
N ASN A 92 -3.47 11.93 -0.84
CA ASN A 92 -4.27 11.66 -2.05
C ASN A 92 -4.76 10.20 -2.11
N ALA A 93 -3.90 9.24 -1.78
CA ALA A 93 -4.29 7.84 -1.71
C ALA A 93 -5.39 7.60 -0.65
N ILE A 94 -5.24 8.17 0.54
CA ILE A 94 -6.24 8.08 1.62
C ILE A 94 -7.58 8.71 1.20
N ILE A 95 -7.54 9.89 0.55
CA ILE A 95 -8.74 10.56 0.03
C ILE A 95 -9.46 9.65 -0.97
N VAL A 96 -8.73 9.04 -1.91
CA VAL A 96 -9.30 8.08 -2.87
C VAL A 96 -9.92 6.88 -2.15
N ILE A 97 -9.24 6.29 -1.17
CA ILE A 97 -9.77 5.15 -0.40
C ILE A 97 -11.07 5.52 0.31
N ILE A 98 -11.09 6.63 1.05
CA ILE A 98 -12.24 7.05 1.86
C ILE A 98 -13.43 7.45 0.99
N CYS A 99 -13.16 8.13 -0.12
CA CYS A 99 -14.18 8.60 -1.04
C CYS A 99 -14.58 7.54 -2.08
N HIS A 100 -13.96 6.36 -2.16
CA HIS A 100 -14.36 5.37 -3.15
C HIS A 100 -15.75 4.79 -2.85
N GLN A 101 -16.58 4.57 -3.87
CA GLN A 101 -17.91 3.93 -3.70
C GLN A 101 -17.82 2.56 -2.98
N HIS A 102 -16.73 1.82 -3.24
CA HIS A 102 -16.39 0.54 -2.59
C HIS A 102 -15.25 0.69 -1.57
N ARG A 103 -15.24 1.77 -0.78
CA ARG A 103 -14.17 2.11 0.18
C ARG A 103 -13.67 0.96 1.05
N TRP A 104 -14.54 0.08 1.55
CA TRP A 104 -14.11 -1.06 2.36
C TRP A 104 -13.32 -2.11 1.57
N VAL A 105 -13.71 -2.34 0.31
CA VAL A 105 -13.00 -3.25 -0.60
C VAL A 105 -11.66 -2.63 -1.01
N VAL A 106 -11.64 -1.34 -1.35
CA VAL A 106 -10.39 -0.65 -1.71
C VAL A 106 -9.44 -0.59 -0.51
N ALA A 107 -9.94 -0.22 0.66
CA ALA A 107 -9.16 -0.14 1.89
C ALA A 107 -8.49 -1.48 2.20
N ARG A 108 -9.24 -2.59 2.26
CA ARG A 108 -8.64 -3.90 2.59
C ARG A 108 -7.58 -4.34 1.57
N ARG A 109 -7.75 -4.04 0.29
CA ARG A 109 -6.75 -4.33 -0.77
C ARG A 109 -5.45 -3.57 -0.51
N VAL A 110 -5.55 -2.25 -0.36
CA VAL A 110 -4.37 -1.38 -0.15
C VAL A 110 -3.68 -1.67 1.19
N LEU A 111 -4.46 -1.85 2.26
CA LEU A 111 -3.94 -2.17 3.59
C LEU A 111 -3.18 -3.51 3.58
N PHE A 112 -3.71 -4.52 2.90
CA PHE A 112 -3.04 -5.82 2.79
C PHE A 112 -1.74 -5.73 1.97
N ILE A 113 -1.76 -5.05 0.83
CA ILE A 113 -0.54 -4.82 0.02
C ILE A 113 0.52 -4.09 0.84
N THR A 114 0.12 -3.06 1.58
CA THR A 114 1.00 -2.28 2.46
C THR A 114 1.56 -3.17 3.57
N ALA A 115 0.72 -3.96 4.24
CA ALA A 115 1.13 -4.88 5.30
C ALA A 115 2.17 -5.91 4.80
N LEU A 116 1.97 -6.48 3.60
CA LEU A 116 2.94 -7.39 2.99
C LEU A 116 4.28 -6.68 2.73
N CYS A 117 4.26 -5.52 2.09
CA CYS A 117 5.49 -4.77 1.76
C CYS A 117 6.29 -4.41 3.03
N TYR A 118 5.60 -3.89 4.05
CA TYR A 118 6.25 -3.54 5.32
C TYR A 118 6.66 -4.78 6.12
N GLY A 119 5.94 -5.90 6.03
CA GLY A 119 6.37 -7.17 6.63
C GLY A 119 7.68 -7.69 6.02
N TYR A 120 7.80 -7.66 4.69
CA TYR A 120 9.05 -7.99 4.00
C TYR A 120 10.17 -7.02 4.36
N ARG A 121 9.89 -5.71 4.42
CA ARG A 121 10.87 -4.72 4.88
C ARG A 121 11.41 -5.05 6.28
N ALA A 122 10.52 -5.32 7.24
CA ALA A 122 10.93 -5.69 8.60
C ALA A 122 11.87 -6.92 8.58
N LEU A 123 11.53 -7.95 7.80
CA LEU A 123 12.38 -9.12 7.64
C LEU A 123 13.75 -8.76 7.07
N CYS A 124 13.83 -8.04 5.95
CA CYS A 124 15.10 -7.64 5.32
C CYS A 124 15.98 -6.84 6.27
N ILE A 125 15.38 -5.87 6.96
CA ILE A 125 16.03 -5.04 7.97
C ILE A 125 16.62 -5.94 9.08
N THR A 126 15.87 -6.92 9.60
CA THR A 126 16.40 -7.83 10.65
C THR A 126 17.54 -8.75 10.20
N LEU A 127 17.60 -9.12 8.91
CA LEU A 127 18.55 -10.12 8.40
C LEU A 127 19.96 -9.57 8.19
N ILE A 128 20.10 -8.35 7.66
CA ILE A 128 21.40 -7.80 7.32
C ILE A 128 21.43 -6.29 7.57
N GLN A 129 22.63 -5.80 7.93
CA GLN A 129 22.84 -4.41 8.30
C GLN A 129 24.00 -3.85 7.50
N VAL A 130 23.84 -2.60 7.07
CA VAL A 130 24.84 -1.85 6.32
C VAL A 130 25.25 -0.60 7.10
N PRO A 131 26.47 -0.08 6.88
CA PRO A 131 26.89 1.21 7.45
C PRO A 131 25.98 2.36 7.01
N VAL A 132 25.90 3.41 7.82
CA VAL A 132 25.07 4.58 7.51
C VAL A 132 25.56 5.28 6.22
N PRO A 133 24.68 5.71 5.29
CA PRO A 133 25.09 6.24 3.99
C PRO A 133 25.71 7.64 4.05
N SER A 134 25.58 8.34 5.17
CA SER A 134 26.16 9.66 5.41
C SER A 134 26.83 9.74 6.78
N VAL A 135 28.02 10.34 6.80
CA VAL A 135 28.77 10.65 8.04
C VAL A 135 28.13 11.79 8.84
N HIS A 136 27.28 12.59 8.19
CA HIS A 136 26.55 13.71 8.81
C HIS A 136 25.23 13.28 9.46
N THR A 137 24.87 12.00 9.33
CA THR A 137 23.63 11.47 9.93
C THR A 137 23.81 11.31 11.44
N TYR A 138 22.99 12.04 12.21
CA TYR A 138 22.97 11.92 13.67
C TYR A 138 22.37 10.57 14.10
N CYS A 139 23.09 9.84 14.96
CA CYS A 139 22.63 8.60 15.59
C CYS A 139 22.60 8.77 17.11
N ALA A 140 21.48 8.39 17.75
CA ALA A 140 21.43 8.31 19.22
C ALA A 140 22.53 7.40 19.78
N PRO A 141 23.01 7.64 21.00
CA PRO A 141 23.91 6.71 21.68
C PRO A 141 23.24 5.33 21.84
N LYS A 142 24.06 4.28 21.66
CA LYS A 142 23.67 2.90 21.97
C LYS A 142 23.36 2.79 23.46
N SER A 143 22.42 1.94 23.83
CA SER A 143 22.06 1.77 25.24
C SER A 143 23.17 0.98 25.96
N GLU A 144 23.75 1.52 27.03
CA GLU A 144 24.81 0.83 27.81
C GLU A 144 24.28 -0.39 28.56
N SER A 145 23.00 -0.36 28.92
CA SER A 145 22.21 -1.51 29.37
C SER A 145 20.94 -1.55 28.53
N ALA A 146 20.49 -2.74 28.10
CA ALA A 146 19.26 -2.92 27.32
C ALA A 146 18.02 -2.70 28.20
N ASP A 147 17.89 -1.51 28.79
CA ASP A 147 16.75 -1.17 29.61
C ASP A 147 15.50 -1.10 28.73
N PHE A 148 14.57 -2.03 28.99
CA PHE A 148 13.34 -2.18 28.24
C PHE A 148 12.52 -0.88 28.22
N GLY A 149 12.63 -0.04 29.25
CA GLY A 149 11.95 1.26 29.32
C GLY A 149 12.42 2.25 28.24
N VAL A 150 13.72 2.28 27.94
CA VAL A 150 14.30 3.18 26.92
C VAL A 150 13.93 2.70 25.51
N VAL A 151 13.97 1.39 25.27
CA VAL A 151 13.55 0.78 24.00
C VAL A 151 12.05 1.00 23.77
N ALA A 152 11.21 0.77 24.78
CA ALA A 152 9.77 0.99 24.69
C ALA A 152 9.44 2.47 24.40
N LYS A 153 10.13 3.43 25.02
CA LYS A 153 9.95 4.86 24.76
C LYS A 153 10.34 5.25 23.33
N ARG A 154 11.41 4.65 22.78
CA ARG A 154 11.82 4.84 21.37
C ARG A 154 10.79 4.26 20.40
N VAL A 155 10.29 3.05 20.65
CA VAL A 155 9.23 2.41 19.85
C VAL A 155 7.95 3.25 19.87
N PHE A 156 7.50 3.70 21.04
CA PHE A 156 6.31 4.54 21.16
C PHE A 156 6.47 5.90 20.44
N GLY A 157 7.66 6.49 20.47
CA GLY A 157 7.99 7.71 19.72
C GLY A 157 7.96 7.52 18.19
N MET A 158 8.40 6.37 17.69
CA MET A 158 8.34 6.05 16.25
C MET A 158 6.91 5.73 15.81
N PHE A 159 6.18 4.98 16.64
CA PHE A 159 4.77 4.67 16.42
C PHE A 159 3.91 5.95 16.36
N SER A 160 4.17 6.93 17.23
CA SER A 160 3.41 8.19 17.22
C SER A 160 3.77 9.13 16.08
N SER A 161 4.96 9.01 15.48
CA SER A 161 5.42 9.86 14.36
C SER A 161 5.21 9.25 12.98
N ALA A 162 4.69 8.01 12.89
CA ALA A 162 4.56 7.25 11.64
C ALA A 162 5.87 7.16 10.83
N GLY A 163 7.03 7.31 11.50
CA GLY A 163 8.34 7.33 10.85
C GLY A 163 8.67 8.61 10.07
N ILE A 164 7.97 9.71 10.27
CA ILE A 164 8.25 10.99 9.59
C ILE A 164 9.27 11.81 10.42
N GLU A 165 10.45 12.09 9.83
CA GLU A 165 11.56 12.84 10.44
C GLU A 165 11.23 14.31 10.73
N SER A 166 10.38 14.94 9.92
CA SER A 166 9.89 16.31 10.14
C SER A 166 8.97 16.44 11.35
N LEU A 167 8.24 15.39 11.73
CA LEU A 167 7.41 15.39 12.95
C LEU A 167 8.26 15.13 14.20
N ARG A 168 9.28 14.28 14.07
CA ARG A 168 10.25 14.01 15.13
C ARG A 168 11.55 13.54 14.50
N GLN A 169 12.66 14.22 14.82
CA GLN A 169 13.98 13.84 14.31
C GLN A 169 14.23 12.35 14.57
N ARG A 170 14.57 11.62 13.50
CA ARG A 170 14.87 10.19 13.55
C ARG A 170 16.20 10.00 14.25
N VAL A 171 16.12 9.58 15.51
CA VAL A 171 17.28 9.30 16.36
C VAL A 171 17.85 7.91 16.14
N LEU A 172 17.08 7.00 15.55
CA LEU A 172 17.48 5.61 15.33
C LEU A 172 18.11 5.43 13.93
N CYS A 173 19.39 5.06 13.93
CA CYS A 173 20.12 4.63 12.74
C CYS A 173 19.93 3.14 12.43
N GLY A 174 20.00 2.78 11.14
CA GLY A 174 19.84 1.39 10.68
C GLY A 174 18.68 1.14 9.72
N ASP A 175 17.89 2.17 9.39
CA ASP A 175 16.82 2.09 8.38
C ASP A 175 17.39 2.11 6.95
N LEU A 176 18.09 1.03 6.56
CA LEU A 176 18.97 1.07 5.38
C LEU A 176 18.78 -0.09 4.42
N ILE A 177 17.73 -0.91 4.55
CA ILE A 177 17.43 -1.96 3.57
C ILE A 177 15.93 -1.99 3.33
N VAL A 178 15.54 -1.82 2.06
CA VAL A 178 14.17 -1.53 1.61
C VAL A 178 13.65 -0.21 2.18
N SER A 179 13.68 0.84 1.35
CA SER A 179 13.28 2.19 1.77
C SER A 179 11.77 2.29 2.04
N GLY A 180 11.39 2.62 3.28
CA GLY A 180 10.00 2.82 3.68
C GLY A 180 9.34 4.03 3.00
N HIS A 181 10.09 5.11 2.78
CA HIS A 181 9.62 6.28 2.02
C HIS A 181 9.28 5.90 0.58
N THR A 182 10.16 5.12 -0.05
CA THR A 182 9.95 4.63 -1.42
C THR A 182 8.71 3.73 -1.50
N LEU A 183 8.52 2.82 -0.54
CA LEU A 183 7.30 2.02 -0.44
C LEU A 183 6.04 2.89 -0.36
N SER A 184 6.03 3.89 0.54
CA SER A 184 4.87 4.78 0.72
C SER A 184 4.56 5.59 -0.54
N LEU A 185 5.57 6.20 -1.17
CA LEU A 185 5.39 6.98 -2.41
C LEU A 185 4.75 6.13 -3.52
N PHE A 186 5.34 4.96 -3.82
CA PHE A 186 4.84 4.14 -4.92
C PHE A 186 3.51 3.45 -4.60
N ILE A 187 3.30 2.96 -3.38
CA ILE A 187 2.00 2.38 -2.99
C ILE A 187 0.91 3.46 -3.05
N GLY A 188 1.18 4.66 -2.56
CA GLY A 188 0.22 5.77 -2.60
C GLY A 188 -0.12 6.19 -4.04
N GLU A 189 0.89 6.37 -4.88
CA GLU A 189 0.71 6.72 -6.29
C GLU A 189 -0.04 5.62 -7.07
N MET A 190 0.35 4.35 -6.91
CA MET A 190 -0.32 3.23 -7.59
C MET A 190 -1.76 3.07 -7.10
N THR A 191 -2.02 3.29 -5.81
CA THR A 191 -3.38 3.33 -5.26
C THR A 191 -4.21 4.41 -5.97
N PHE A 192 -3.66 5.61 -6.11
CA PHE A 192 -4.34 6.67 -6.85
C PHE A 192 -4.61 6.25 -8.30
N LYS A 193 -3.59 5.78 -9.03
CA LYS A 193 -3.72 5.33 -10.43
C LYS A 193 -4.77 4.23 -10.62
N GLN A 194 -4.83 3.28 -9.69
CA GLN A 194 -5.70 2.12 -9.79
C GLN A 194 -7.16 2.42 -9.45
N TYR A 195 -7.43 3.34 -8.52
CA TYR A 195 -8.77 3.55 -7.95
C TYR A 195 -9.36 4.93 -8.23
N ALA A 196 -8.58 5.89 -8.73
CA ALA A 196 -9.10 7.19 -9.15
C ALA A 196 -9.96 7.06 -10.43
N PRO A 197 -10.96 7.95 -10.60
CA PRO A 197 -11.74 8.03 -11.83
C PRO A 197 -10.87 8.55 -12.99
N LYS A 198 -11.12 8.06 -14.21
CA LYS A 198 -10.34 8.43 -15.42
C LYS A 198 -10.25 9.94 -15.68
N LYS A 199 -11.24 10.73 -15.23
CA LYS A 199 -11.23 12.20 -15.33
C LYS A 199 -10.06 12.85 -14.58
N LEU A 200 -9.57 12.22 -13.51
CA LEU A 200 -8.46 12.69 -12.68
C LEU A 200 -7.10 12.12 -13.12
N ASN A 201 -6.99 11.55 -14.33
CA ASN A 201 -5.74 10.92 -14.77
C ASN A 201 -4.56 11.89 -14.85
N TRP A 202 -4.82 13.18 -15.10
CA TRP A 202 -3.79 14.23 -15.09
C TRP A 202 -3.06 14.31 -13.74
N LEU A 203 -3.80 14.15 -12.63
CA LEU A 203 -3.25 14.18 -11.27
C LEU A 203 -2.34 12.97 -11.02
N SER A 204 -2.60 11.84 -11.67
CA SER A 204 -1.72 10.67 -11.60
C SER A 204 -0.32 10.96 -12.16
N TYR A 205 -0.21 11.75 -13.24
CA TYR A 205 1.11 12.18 -13.75
C TYR A 205 1.82 13.12 -12.78
N VAL A 206 1.08 14.04 -12.14
CA VAL A 206 1.64 14.92 -11.10
C VAL A 206 2.17 14.10 -9.93
N LEU A 207 1.39 13.15 -9.41
CA LEU A 207 1.81 12.28 -8.32
C LEU A 207 3.02 11.41 -8.71
N THR A 208 3.10 10.96 -9.96
CA THR A 208 4.29 10.26 -10.48
C THR A 208 5.52 11.17 -10.43
N GLY A 209 5.38 12.43 -10.86
CA GLY A 209 6.44 13.44 -10.75
C GLY A 209 6.88 13.67 -9.31
N CYS A 210 5.92 13.75 -8.38
CA CYS A 210 6.20 13.87 -6.95
C CYS A 210 6.96 12.65 -6.40
N SER A 211 6.60 11.42 -6.78
CA SER A 211 7.32 10.22 -6.38
C SER A 211 8.76 10.20 -6.89
N ILE A 212 8.98 10.54 -8.17
CA ILE A 212 10.32 10.60 -8.77
C ILE A 212 11.16 11.68 -8.08
N ALA A 213 10.60 12.88 -7.87
CA ALA A 213 11.28 13.95 -7.16
C ALA A 213 11.62 13.54 -5.71
N GLY A 214 10.68 12.88 -5.01
CA GLY A 214 10.89 12.37 -3.66
C GLY A 214 12.05 11.37 -3.58
N ILE A 215 12.19 10.48 -4.56
CA ILE A 215 13.31 9.52 -4.64
C ILE A 215 14.64 10.24 -4.86
N ILE A 216 14.70 11.17 -5.80
CA ILE A 216 15.90 11.95 -6.07
C ILE A 216 16.33 12.70 -4.79
N CYS A 217 15.39 13.33 -4.10
CA CYS A 217 15.64 14.03 -2.85
C CYS A 217 16.12 13.10 -1.72
N ILE A 218 15.61 11.86 -1.61
CA ILE A 218 16.11 10.86 -0.64
C ILE A 218 17.58 10.53 -0.89
N LEU A 219 17.92 10.30 -2.16
CA LEU A 219 19.29 9.93 -2.56
C LEU A 219 20.25 11.10 -2.37
N LEU A 220 19.83 12.32 -2.71
CA LEU A 220 20.60 13.55 -2.43
C LEU A 220 20.80 13.77 -0.93
N ALA A 221 19.80 13.48 -0.10
CA ALA A 221 19.94 13.56 1.36
C ALA A 221 20.81 12.45 1.96
N ARG A 222 21.26 11.47 1.14
CA ARG A 222 22.02 10.28 1.56
C ARG A 222 21.40 9.57 2.77
N LYS A 223 20.07 9.48 2.78
CA LYS A 223 19.30 8.77 3.82
C LYS A 223 19.18 7.27 3.54
N HIS A 224 19.22 6.90 2.26
CA HIS A 224 19.17 5.53 1.78
C HIS A 224 20.23 5.34 0.69
N TYR A 225 20.71 4.09 0.56
CA TYR A 225 21.47 3.69 -0.61
C TYR A 225 20.55 3.56 -1.83
N THR A 226 21.12 3.68 -3.03
CA THR A 226 20.39 3.51 -4.29
C THR A 226 19.73 2.14 -4.37
N ILE A 227 20.40 1.10 -3.85
CA ILE A 227 19.85 -0.26 -3.82
C ILE A 227 18.57 -0.35 -2.95
N ASP A 228 18.47 0.41 -1.87
CA ASP A 228 17.30 0.39 -0.97
C ASP A 228 16.06 0.94 -1.67
N VAL A 229 16.27 1.96 -2.50
CA VAL A 229 15.24 2.57 -3.34
C VAL A 229 14.82 1.59 -4.43
N VAL A 230 15.77 0.96 -5.13
CA VAL A 230 15.48 -0.03 -6.18
C VAL A 230 14.69 -1.21 -5.62
N LEU A 231 15.12 -1.76 -4.48
CA LEU A 231 14.42 -2.85 -3.80
C LEU A 231 13.03 -2.41 -3.31
N GLY A 232 12.91 -1.20 -2.76
CA GLY A 232 11.62 -0.62 -2.36
C GLY A 232 10.66 -0.49 -3.55
N TYR A 233 11.10 0.07 -4.66
CA TYR A 233 10.32 0.18 -5.89
C TYR A 233 9.91 -1.19 -6.43
N TYR A 234 10.84 -2.14 -6.50
CA TYR A 234 10.57 -3.49 -6.96
C TYR A 234 9.51 -4.17 -6.08
N LEU A 235 9.71 -4.15 -4.76
CA LEU A 235 8.79 -4.77 -3.80
C LEU A 235 7.39 -4.15 -3.88
N ALA A 236 7.28 -2.82 -3.91
CA ALA A 236 6.01 -2.12 -4.01
C ALA A 236 5.27 -2.52 -5.30
N THR A 237 5.92 -2.35 -6.46
CA THR A 237 5.27 -2.60 -7.76
C THR A 237 4.91 -4.08 -7.96
N ARG A 238 5.82 -5.00 -7.61
CA ARG A 238 5.57 -6.44 -7.76
C ARG A 238 4.44 -6.90 -6.86
N THR A 239 4.40 -6.46 -5.61
CA THR A 239 3.34 -6.87 -4.67
C THR A 239 1.99 -6.32 -5.11
N PHE A 240 1.95 -5.05 -5.51
CA PHE A 240 0.73 -4.40 -6.00
C PHE A 240 0.18 -5.12 -7.24
N TRP A 241 1.00 -5.32 -8.27
CA TRP A 241 0.54 -6.00 -9.50
C TRP A 241 0.22 -7.46 -9.27
N SER A 242 1.02 -8.20 -8.48
CA SER A 242 0.73 -9.61 -8.19
C SER A 242 -0.61 -9.77 -7.47
N TYR A 243 -0.91 -8.88 -6.52
CA TYR A 243 -2.21 -8.87 -5.85
C TYR A 243 -3.34 -8.66 -6.85
N HIS A 244 -3.24 -7.62 -7.70
CA HIS A 244 -4.27 -7.31 -8.69
C HIS A 244 -4.42 -8.37 -9.78
N SER A 245 -3.34 -9.02 -10.20
CA SER A 245 -3.36 -10.16 -11.12
C SER A 245 -4.07 -11.36 -10.49
N LEU A 246 -3.83 -11.64 -9.20
CA LEU A 246 -4.57 -12.69 -8.48
C LEU A 246 -6.07 -12.39 -8.41
N VAL A 247 -6.44 -11.13 -8.14
CA VAL A 247 -7.86 -10.71 -8.17
C VAL A 247 -8.45 -10.89 -9.58
N GLN A 248 -7.73 -10.51 -10.63
CA GLN A 248 -8.18 -10.70 -12.02
C GLN A 248 -8.43 -12.17 -12.35
N VAL A 249 -7.50 -13.07 -12.00
CA VAL A 249 -7.68 -14.52 -12.22
C VAL A 249 -8.83 -15.06 -11.38
N LEU A 250 -8.98 -14.60 -10.13
CA LEU A 250 -10.08 -15.02 -9.26
C LEU A 250 -11.46 -14.69 -9.84
N ASN A 251 -11.58 -13.57 -10.57
CA ASN A 251 -12.82 -13.17 -11.23
C ASN A 251 -13.24 -14.12 -12.37
N PHE A 252 -12.32 -14.91 -12.93
CA PHE A 252 -12.64 -15.97 -13.90
C PHE A 252 -13.08 -17.29 -13.22
N GLY A 253 -12.84 -17.42 -11.92
CA GLY A 253 -13.25 -18.57 -11.12
C GLY A 253 -12.14 -19.09 -10.20
N THR A 254 -12.55 -19.80 -9.15
CA THR A 254 -11.62 -20.39 -8.16
C THR A 254 -10.72 -21.46 -8.77
N ALA A 255 -11.24 -22.24 -9.73
CA ALA A 255 -10.46 -23.26 -10.44
C ALA A 255 -9.32 -22.65 -11.26
N GLU A 256 -9.57 -21.52 -11.94
CA GLU A 256 -8.53 -20.80 -12.70
C GLU A 256 -7.52 -20.13 -11.78
N PHE A 257 -7.97 -19.63 -10.62
CA PHE A 257 -7.08 -19.14 -9.58
C PHE A 257 -6.10 -20.22 -9.13
N ASP A 258 -6.59 -21.42 -8.81
CA ASP A 258 -5.76 -22.51 -8.29
C ASP A 258 -4.75 -23.05 -9.32
N LYS A 259 -5.02 -22.89 -10.62
CA LYS A 259 -4.07 -23.21 -11.69
C LYS A 259 -2.98 -22.14 -11.87
N SER A 260 -3.22 -20.90 -11.44
CA SER A 260 -2.27 -19.79 -11.65
C SER A 260 -0.97 -19.99 -10.88
N LEU A 261 0.17 -19.68 -11.52
CA LEU A 261 1.47 -19.70 -10.87
C LEU A 261 1.54 -18.75 -9.67
N LEU A 262 0.81 -17.62 -9.73
CA LEU A 262 0.76 -16.66 -8.63
C LEU A 262 0.05 -17.22 -7.40
N ALA A 263 -0.85 -18.20 -7.57
CA ALA A 263 -1.56 -18.82 -6.45
C ALA A 263 -0.65 -19.71 -5.59
N ARG A 264 0.57 -20.01 -6.05
CA ARG A 264 1.60 -20.71 -5.28
C ARG A 264 2.29 -19.84 -4.24
N THR A 265 2.05 -18.52 -4.24
CA THR A 265 2.58 -17.63 -3.20
C THR A 265 1.90 -17.90 -1.86
N PHE A 266 2.65 -17.84 -0.75
CA PHE A 266 2.13 -18.21 0.57
C PHE A 266 0.94 -17.35 1.03
N TRP A 267 0.79 -16.15 0.48
CA TRP A 267 -0.24 -15.19 0.83
C TRP A 267 -1.45 -15.22 -0.12
N ALA A 268 -1.40 -15.98 -1.22
CA ALA A 268 -2.51 -16.11 -2.17
C ALA A 268 -3.84 -16.59 -1.54
N PRO A 269 -3.87 -17.53 -0.59
CA PRO A 269 -5.13 -17.93 0.06
C PRO A 269 -5.84 -16.77 0.78
N ILE A 270 -5.07 -15.80 1.28
CA ILE A 270 -5.63 -14.60 1.93
C ILE A 270 -6.36 -13.73 0.89
N VAL A 271 -5.87 -13.67 -0.36
CA VAL A 271 -6.56 -12.95 -1.44
C VAL A 271 -7.96 -13.52 -1.68
N LYS A 272 -8.11 -14.84 -1.73
CA LYS A 272 -9.44 -15.48 -1.84
C LYS A 272 -10.36 -15.05 -0.70
N TYR A 273 -9.86 -15.06 0.54
CA TYR A 273 -10.62 -14.63 1.71
C TYR A 273 -11.04 -13.15 1.62
N LEU A 274 -10.12 -12.27 1.21
CA LEU A 274 -10.38 -10.83 1.11
C LEU A 274 -11.38 -10.51 -0.01
N GLU A 275 -11.35 -11.25 -1.11
CA GLU A 275 -12.16 -10.95 -2.31
C GLU A 275 -13.50 -11.71 -2.38
N ALA A 276 -13.79 -12.63 -1.46
CA ALA A 276 -14.99 -13.48 -1.52
C ALA A 276 -16.35 -12.74 -1.48
N ASP A 277 -16.38 -11.45 -1.17
CA ASP A 277 -17.57 -10.57 -1.14
C ASP A 277 -17.31 -9.27 -1.91
N ALA A 278 -16.23 -9.23 -2.71
CA ALA A 278 -15.97 -8.10 -3.57
C ALA A 278 -16.98 -8.09 -4.73
N PRO A 279 -17.43 -6.91 -5.19
CA PRO A 279 -18.29 -6.85 -6.35
C PRO A 279 -17.53 -7.34 -7.60
N PRO A 280 -18.24 -8.02 -8.53
CA PRO A 280 -17.65 -8.50 -9.77
C PRO A 280 -17.14 -7.32 -10.63
N PRO A 281 -16.25 -7.59 -11.59
CA PRO A 281 -15.65 -6.54 -12.44
C PRO A 281 -16.65 -5.64 -13.13
N SER A 282 -17.82 -6.17 -13.53
CA SER A 282 -18.89 -5.41 -14.19
C SER A 282 -19.50 -4.32 -13.29
N MET A 283 -19.49 -4.51 -11.97
CA MET A 283 -20.01 -3.56 -10.99
C MET A 283 -18.91 -2.70 -10.34
N PHE A 284 -17.66 -3.14 -10.40
CA PHE A 284 -16.52 -2.41 -9.82
C PHE A 284 -16.09 -1.24 -10.73
N VAL A 285 -16.79 -0.11 -10.63
CA VAL A 285 -16.44 1.12 -11.34
C VAL A 285 -15.75 2.10 -10.41
N ASN A 286 -14.63 2.68 -10.84
CA ASN A 286 -13.93 3.70 -10.06
C ASN A 286 -14.74 5.02 -10.04
N ARG A 287 -15.56 5.19 -9.00
CA ARG A 287 -16.31 6.43 -8.73
C ARG A 287 -16.04 6.90 -7.31
N LEU A 288 -15.81 8.20 -7.19
CA LEU A 288 -15.67 8.86 -5.89
C LEU A 288 -17.03 9.39 -5.44
N GLN A 289 -17.42 9.04 -4.23
CA GLN A 289 -18.60 9.49 -3.49
C GLN A 289 -18.13 10.05 -2.15
N TRP A 290 -18.48 11.30 -1.88
CA TRP A 290 -18.19 11.91 -0.59
C TRP A 290 -18.85 11.12 0.56
N PRO A 291 -18.16 10.91 1.69
CA PRO A 291 -18.78 10.30 2.86
C PRO A 291 -20.03 11.07 3.24
N SER A 292 -21.12 10.35 3.52
CA SER A 292 -22.42 10.92 3.91
C SER A 292 -22.38 11.82 5.15
N ALA A 293 -21.29 11.78 5.92
CA ALA A 293 -21.02 12.63 7.08
C ALA A 293 -20.39 14.01 6.74
N CYS A 294 -20.09 14.29 5.47
CA CYS A 294 -19.52 15.57 5.05
C CYS A 294 -20.64 16.64 4.92
N PRO A 295 -20.48 17.86 5.47
CA PRO A 295 -21.51 18.89 5.45
C PRO A 295 -21.96 19.23 4.02
N GLN A 296 -23.28 19.37 3.84
CA GLN A 296 -23.97 19.48 2.54
C GLN A 296 -23.46 20.64 1.64
N LEU A 297 -22.82 21.66 2.22
CA LEU A 297 -22.23 22.81 1.53
C LEU A 297 -21.09 22.45 0.57
N LEU A 298 -20.25 21.46 0.90
CA LEU A 298 -19.17 20.98 0.03
C LEU A 298 -19.69 20.08 -1.10
N ARG A 299 -20.81 19.39 -0.86
CA ARG A 299 -21.43 18.46 -1.82
C ARG A 299 -21.99 19.16 -3.06
N ARG A 300 -22.38 20.44 -2.95
CA ARG A 300 -22.95 21.23 -4.06
C ARG A 300 -21.90 21.94 -4.92
N LYS A 301 -20.70 22.21 -4.38
CA LYS A 301 -19.67 22.98 -5.11
C LYS A 301 -18.75 22.13 -5.99
N CYS A 302 -18.64 20.82 -5.74
CA CYS A 302 -17.73 19.92 -6.47
C CYS A 302 -18.45 18.81 -7.25
N ALA A 303 -19.77 18.91 -7.42
CA ALA A 303 -20.56 17.98 -8.22
C ALA A 303 -20.72 18.51 -9.66
N TYR A 304 -19.60 18.61 -10.40
CA TYR A 304 -19.55 18.76 -11.85
C TYR A 304 -18.35 17.96 -12.39
#